data_AF-A0A9E5YUL7-F1
#
_entry.id   AF-A0A9E5YUL7-F1
#
_cell.length_a   1.000
_cell.length_b   1.000
_cell.length_c   1.000
_cell.angle_alpha   90.00
_cell.angle_beta   90.00
_cell.angle_gamma   90.00
#
_symmetry.space_group_name_H-M   'P 1'
#
loop_
_entity.id
_entity.type
_entity.pdbx_description
1 polymer ?
#
loop_
_entity_poly.entity_id
_entity_poly.type
_entity_poly.pdbx_seq_one_letter_code
_entity_poly.pdbx_strand_id
1 'polypeptide(L)'
;MTSDVKNISSLPPLTLVLGGARSGKSAYAERLVEGAGGGTYLATAEALDQEMQDRVKDHKERRGKMWLTVEEPLDLADALKKSAINNGLPVLVDCLTLWLSNIMAASRDVETEIETLISTLSGCRAPVIMVSNEVGLGIVQD
;
A
#
# COMPACT_ATOMS: atom_id res chain seq x y z
N MET A 1 9.82 -22.39 -29.31
CA MET A 1 10.23 -22.16 -27.91
C MET A 1 10.59 -20.69 -27.78
N THR A 2 9.57 -19.83 -27.78
CA THR A 2 9.72 -18.38 -27.57
C THR A 2 9.62 -18.15 -26.07
N SER A 3 10.77 -17.89 -25.47
CA SER A 3 10.91 -17.40 -24.12
C SER A 3 10.33 -15.98 -24.06
N ASP A 4 9.05 -15.87 -23.74
CA ASP A 4 8.44 -14.62 -23.26
C ASP A 4 8.95 -14.33 -21.85
N VAL A 5 10.22 -13.94 -21.75
CA VAL A 5 10.70 -13.16 -20.62
C VAL A 5 10.03 -11.80 -20.78
N LYS A 6 8.82 -11.66 -20.21
CA LYS A 6 8.18 -10.36 -20.03
C LYS A 6 9.21 -9.47 -19.34
N ASN A 7 9.72 -8.49 -20.07
CA ASN A 7 10.46 -7.37 -19.52
C ASN A 7 9.62 -6.75 -18.41
N ILE A 8 9.91 -7.09 -17.15
CA ILE A 8 9.45 -6.33 -15.98
C ILE A 8 10.41 -5.13 -15.90
N SER A 9 10.26 -4.23 -16.87
CA SER A 9 10.95 -2.96 -16.95
C SER A 9 10.28 -1.98 -16.00
N SER A 10 11.05 -1.45 -15.04
CA SER A 10 10.77 -0.33 -14.12
C SER A 10 9.29 -0.02 -13.85
N LEU A 11 8.81 -0.32 -12.65
CA LEU A 11 7.51 0.14 -12.16
C LEU A 11 7.36 1.66 -12.38
N PRO A 12 6.15 2.14 -12.74
CA PRO A 12 5.88 3.58 -12.79
C PRO A 12 6.17 4.26 -11.44
N PRO A 13 6.51 5.56 -11.42
CA PRO A 13 6.75 6.28 -10.17
C PRO A 13 5.58 6.17 -9.18
N LEU A 14 4.34 6.19 -9.68
CA LEU A 14 3.13 6.01 -8.89
C LEU A 14 2.15 5.09 -9.64
N THR A 15 1.63 4.08 -8.93
CA THR A 15 0.58 3.17 -9.40
C THR A 15 -0.56 3.17 -8.38
N LEU A 16 -1.79 3.44 -8.82
CA LEU A 16 -3.00 3.31 -8.00
C LEU A 16 -3.77 2.06 -8.41
N VAL A 17 -4.04 1.17 -7.46
CA VAL A 17 -4.79 -0.07 -7.65
C VAL A 17 -6.14 0.05 -6.93
N LEU A 18 -7.22 0.08 -7.72
CA LEU A 18 -8.59 0.20 -7.23
C LEU A 18 -9.36 -1.11 -7.38
N GLY A 19 -10.36 -1.31 -6.51
CA GLY A 19 -11.33 -2.39 -6.66
C GLY A 19 -12.11 -2.69 -5.39
N GLY A 20 -13.20 -3.43 -5.52
CA GLY A 20 -14.07 -3.79 -4.40
C GLY A 20 -13.38 -4.64 -3.32
N ALA A 21 -14.10 -4.89 -2.22
CA ALA A 21 -13.65 -5.81 -1.18
C ALA A 21 -13.41 -7.22 -1.75
N ARG A 22 -12.32 -7.88 -1.32
CA ARG A 22 -11.95 -9.25 -1.75
C ARG A 22 -11.78 -9.44 -3.27
N SER A 23 -11.55 -8.37 -4.03
CA SER A 23 -11.33 -8.44 -5.49
C SER A 23 -9.95 -8.95 -5.92
N GLY A 24 -9.03 -9.20 -4.97
CA GLY A 24 -7.66 -9.61 -5.24
C GLY A 24 -6.66 -8.47 -5.52
N LYS A 25 -7.07 -7.20 -5.34
CA LYS A 25 -6.20 -6.03 -5.59
C LYS A 25 -4.90 -6.01 -4.79
N SER A 26 -4.92 -6.38 -3.51
CA SER A 26 -3.69 -6.46 -2.69
C SER A 26 -2.73 -7.51 -3.24
N ALA A 27 -3.24 -8.68 -3.63
CA ALA A 27 -2.43 -9.74 -4.23
C ALA A 27 -1.89 -9.34 -5.62
N TYR A 28 -2.61 -8.54 -6.39
CA TYR A 28 -2.12 -7.98 -7.65
C TYR A 28 -0.99 -6.96 -7.39
N ALA A 29 -1.18 -6.04 -6.44
CA ALA A 29 -0.19 -5.04 -6.07
C ALA A 29 1.10 -5.68 -5.52
N GLU A 30 1.00 -6.73 -4.70
CA GLU A 30 2.15 -7.49 -4.22
C GLU A 30 2.96 -8.11 -5.38
N ARG A 31 2.29 -8.72 -6.37
CA ARG A 31 2.98 -9.31 -7.54
C ARG A 31 3.76 -8.28 -8.35
N LEU A 32 3.29 -7.03 -8.42
CA LEU A 32 4.03 -5.96 -9.08
C LEU A 32 5.36 -5.67 -8.37
N VAL A 33 5.33 -5.62 -7.04
CA VAL A 33 6.54 -5.39 -6.22
C VAL A 33 7.46 -6.61 -6.22
N GLU A 34 6.92 -7.82 -6.11
CA GLU A 34 7.70 -9.06 -6.18
C GLU A 34 8.38 -9.22 -7.55
N GLY A 35 7.67 -8.88 -8.63
CA GLY A 35 8.23 -8.86 -9.98
C GLY A 35 9.39 -7.87 -10.15
N ALA A 36 9.45 -6.82 -9.32
CA ALA A 36 10.54 -5.84 -9.27
C ALA A 36 11.68 -6.23 -8.30
N GLY A 37 11.62 -7.42 -7.68
CA GLY A 37 12.65 -7.93 -6.78
C GLY A 37 12.39 -7.70 -5.29
N GLY A 38 11.17 -7.30 -4.91
CA GLY A 38 10.78 -7.06 -3.52
C GLY A 38 10.72 -5.58 -3.15
N GLY A 39 10.30 -5.29 -1.92
CA GLY A 39 10.05 -3.91 -1.50
C GLY A 39 9.54 -3.76 -0.06
N THR A 40 9.02 -2.59 0.24
CA THR A 40 8.43 -2.29 1.56
C THR A 40 6.92 -2.39 1.49
N TYR A 41 6.32 -3.18 2.37
CA TYR A 41 4.88 -3.20 2.62
C TYR A 41 4.56 -2.24 3.77
N LEU A 42 3.85 -1.17 3.46
CA LEU A 42 3.38 -0.17 4.41
C LEU A 42 1.90 -0.46 4.69
N ALA A 43 1.66 -1.12 5.81
CA ALA A 43 0.33 -1.45 6.29
C ALA A 43 -0.26 -0.26 7.05
N THR A 44 -1.40 0.24 6.57
CA THR A 44 -2.12 1.34 7.23
C THR A 44 -3.30 0.85 8.06
N ALA A 45 -3.59 -0.45 8.00
CA ALA A 45 -4.59 -1.08 8.84
C ALA A 45 -4.12 -1.14 10.30
N GLU A 46 -4.98 -0.74 11.24
CA GLU A 46 -4.83 -1.15 12.63
C GLU A 46 -5.42 -2.54 12.80
N ALA A 47 -4.60 -3.50 13.26
CA ALA A 47 -5.07 -4.85 13.56
C ALA A 47 -5.80 -4.86 14.92
N LEU A 48 -6.99 -4.26 14.96
CA LEU A 48 -7.80 -4.07 16.16
C LEU A 48 -8.49 -5.36 16.63
N ASP A 49 -8.57 -6.38 15.77
CA ASP A 49 -9.11 -7.70 16.10
C ASP A 49 -8.11 -8.84 15.83
N GLN A 50 -8.28 -9.94 16.56
CA GLN A 50 -7.37 -11.11 16.52
C GLN A 50 -7.36 -11.80 15.15
N GLU A 51 -8.48 -11.79 14.42
CA GLU A 51 -8.57 -12.38 13.07
C GLU A 51 -7.68 -11.61 12.08
N MET A 52 -7.67 -10.28 12.19
CA MET A 52 -6.83 -9.39 11.40
C MET A 52 -5.36 -9.54 11.78
N GLN A 53 -5.04 -9.71 13.07
CA GLN A 53 -3.69 -9.97 13.54
C GLN A 53 -3.14 -11.29 12.99
N ASP A 54 -3.93 -12.36 13.05
CA ASP A 54 -3.54 -13.68 12.54
C ASP A 54 -3.34 -13.64 11.02
N ARG A 55 -4.21 -12.94 10.29
CA ARG A 55 -4.04 -12.70 8.85
C ARG A 55 -2.80 -11.89 8.50
N VAL A 56 -2.47 -10.86 9.30
CA VAL A 56 -1.26 -10.06 9.13
C VAL A 56 -0.03 -10.92 9.36
N LYS A 57 -0.06 -11.80 10.37
CA LYS A 57 1.02 -12.75 10.66
C LYS A 57 1.23 -13.71 9.49
N ASP A 58 0.17 -14.35 9.00
CA ASP A 58 0.23 -15.26 7.85
C ASP A 58 0.76 -14.54 6.59
N HIS A 59 0.37 -13.28 6.38
CA HIS A 59 0.87 -12.47 5.27
C HIS A 59 2.35 -12.13 5.40
N LYS A 60 2.80 -11.75 6.60
CA LYS A 60 4.21 -11.48 6.89
C LYS A 60 5.07 -12.74 6.67
N GLU A 61 4.61 -13.89 7.15
CA GLU A 61 5.30 -15.17 6.98
C GLU A 61 5.37 -15.60 5.51
N ARG A 62 4.28 -15.43 4.74
CA ARG A 62 4.24 -15.75 3.31
C ARG A 62 5.19 -14.88 2.48
N ARG A 63 5.31 -13.59 2.78
CA ARG A 63 6.11 -12.62 2.01
C ARG A 63 7.61 -12.93 2.07
N GLY A 64 8.09 -13.49 3.17
CA GLY A 64 9.49 -13.91 3.30
C GLY A 64 10.48 -12.73 3.20
N LYS A 65 11.73 -13.04 2.85
CA LYS A 65 12.86 -12.09 2.93
C LYS A 65 12.86 -10.97 1.88
N MET A 66 11.95 -11.03 0.90
CA MET A 66 11.83 -10.00 -0.15
C MET A 66 11.07 -8.75 0.32
N TRP A 67 10.49 -8.81 1.52
CA TRP A 67 9.65 -7.74 2.04
C TRP A 67 10.18 -7.21 3.37
N LEU A 68 10.22 -5.89 3.49
CA LEU A 68 10.19 -5.21 4.78
C LEU A 68 8.74 -4.82 5.06
N THR A 69 8.25 -5.03 6.28
CA THR A 69 6.91 -4.60 6.68
C THR A 69 7.01 -3.48 7.69
N VAL A 70 6.31 -2.37 7.43
CA VAL A 70 6.14 -1.22 8.31
C VAL A 70 4.65 -1.07 8.56
N GLU A 71 4.25 -1.00 9.83
CA GLU A 71 2.88 -0.67 10.22
C GLU A 71 2.88 0.81 10.59
N GLU A 72 2.11 1.61 9.84
CA GLU A 72 1.94 3.04 10.10
C GLU A 72 0.50 3.46 9.76
N PRO A 73 -0.40 3.49 10.74
CA PRO A 73 -1.81 3.76 10.52
C PRO A 73 -2.13 5.24 10.29
N LEU A 74 -1.26 6.18 10.73
CA LEU A 74 -1.54 7.61 10.72
C LEU A 74 -0.50 8.39 9.91
N ASP A 75 0.78 8.30 10.27
CA ASP A 75 1.86 9.15 9.75
C ASP A 75 2.43 8.61 8.41
N LEU A 76 1.52 8.27 7.48
CA LEU A 76 1.80 7.59 6.21
C LEU A 76 2.85 8.32 5.36
N ALA A 77 2.78 9.66 5.28
CA ALA A 77 3.72 10.45 4.50
C ALA A 77 5.16 10.33 5.03
N ASP A 78 5.34 10.34 6.34
CA ASP A 78 6.67 10.20 6.94
C ASP A 78 7.21 8.76 6.80
N ALA A 79 6.37 7.75 7.04
CA ALA A 79 6.74 6.35 6.80
C ALA A 79 7.10 6.07 5.33
N LEU A 80 6.38 6.70 4.39
CA LEU A 80 6.69 6.61 2.96
C LEU A 80 8.06 7.22 2.64
N LYS A 81 8.37 8.41 3.16
CA LYS A 81 9.70 9.06 2.98
C LYS A 81 10.81 8.15 3.50
N LYS A 82 10.67 7.66 4.73
CA LYS A 82 11.66 6.75 5.35
C LYS A 82 11.86 5.49 4.52
N SER A 83 10.77 4.88 4.06
CA SER A 83 10.82 3.64 3.26
C SER A 83 11.44 3.85 1.89
N ALA A 84 11.10 4.95 1.21
CA ALA A 84 11.62 5.30 -0.11
C ALA A 84 13.10 5.71 -0.09
N ILE A 85 13.55 6.42 0.97
CA ILE A 85 14.94 6.87 1.13
C ILE A 85 15.88 5.70 1.44
N ASN A 86 15.44 4.75 2.28
CA ASN A 86 16.36 3.76 2.84
C ASN A 86 16.90 2.76 1.81
N ASN A 87 16.10 2.35 0.82
CA ASN A 87 16.48 1.23 -0.05
C ASN A 87 16.30 1.49 -1.56
N GLY A 88 15.63 2.58 -1.97
CA GLY A 88 15.27 2.82 -3.38
C GLY A 88 14.35 1.75 -3.99
N LEU A 89 13.88 0.80 -3.16
CA LEU A 89 12.98 -0.28 -3.54
C LEU A 89 11.53 0.22 -3.58
N PRO A 90 10.66 -0.44 -4.36
CA PRO A 90 9.24 -0.12 -4.39
C PRO A 90 8.58 -0.14 -3.00
N VAL A 91 7.60 0.73 -2.81
CA VAL A 91 6.76 0.78 -1.60
C VAL A 91 5.32 0.47 -1.97
N LEU A 92 4.71 -0.51 -1.31
CA LEU A 92 3.30 -0.83 -1.40
C LEU A 92 2.56 -0.31 -0.17
N VAL A 93 1.60 0.57 -0.37
CA VAL A 93 0.67 1.07 0.66
C VAL A 93 -0.66 0.31 0.55
N ASP A 94 -1.06 -0.37 1.62
CA ASP A 94 -2.30 -1.16 1.66
C ASP A 94 -3.02 -0.94 3.01
N CYS A 95 -4.14 -0.20 3.08
CA CYS A 95 -4.79 0.55 1.99
C CYS A 95 -5.16 1.98 2.39
N LEU A 96 -5.31 2.84 1.37
CA LEU A 96 -5.71 4.23 1.52
C LEU A 96 -7.07 4.42 2.21
N THR A 97 -8.00 3.48 2.02
CA THR A 97 -9.33 3.55 2.64
C THR A 97 -9.26 3.44 4.18
N LEU A 98 -8.42 2.53 4.68
CA LEU A 98 -8.22 2.38 6.13
C LEU A 98 -7.40 3.52 6.70
N TRP A 99 -6.37 3.97 5.98
CA TRP A 99 -5.62 5.16 6.38
C TRP A 99 -6.54 6.38 6.57
N LEU A 100 -7.39 6.67 5.58
CA LEU A 100 -8.33 7.78 5.67
C LEU A 100 -9.30 7.62 6.86
N SER A 101 -9.76 6.39 7.10
CA SER A 101 -10.62 6.08 8.25
C SER A 101 -9.91 6.35 9.58
N ASN A 102 -8.63 6.00 9.70
CA ASN A 102 -7.82 6.27 10.89
C ASN A 102 -7.60 7.78 11.10
N ILE A 103 -7.30 8.54 10.04
CA ILE A 103 -7.14 9.99 10.09
C ILE A 103 -8.42 10.66 10.62
N MET A 104 -9.58 10.24 10.10
CA MET A 104 -10.88 10.73 10.58
C MET A 104 -11.14 10.36 12.04
N ALA A 105 -10.87 9.11 12.44
CA ALA A 105 -11.04 8.65 13.81
C ALA A 105 -10.12 9.40 14.80
N ALA A 106 -8.90 9.74 14.37
CA ALA A 106 -7.95 10.54 15.13
C ALA A 106 -8.29 12.04 15.16
N SER A 107 -9.39 12.48 14.54
CA SER A 107 -9.77 13.88 14.41
C SER A 107 -8.68 14.77 13.81
N ARG A 108 -7.86 14.20 12.91
CA ARG A 108 -6.87 14.94 12.14
C ARG A 108 -7.52 15.61 10.93
N ASP A 109 -6.91 16.69 10.46
CA ASP A 109 -7.38 17.40 9.28
C ASP A 109 -7.10 16.58 8.01
N VAL A 110 -8.16 16.06 7.40
CA VAL A 110 -8.07 15.15 6.25
C VAL A 110 -7.42 15.83 5.04
N GLU A 111 -7.75 17.09 4.79
CA GLU A 111 -7.24 17.84 3.64
C GLU A 111 -5.73 18.03 3.75
N THR A 112 -5.25 18.47 4.90
CA THR A 112 -3.83 18.64 5.22
C THR A 112 -3.05 17.32 5.08
N GLU A 113 -3.60 16.21 5.54
CA GLU A 113 -2.95 14.89 5.45
C GLU A 113 -2.87 14.40 4.00
N ILE A 114 -3.91 14.62 3.19
CA ILE A 114 -3.90 14.32 1.76
C ILE A 114 -2.89 15.19 1.02
N GLU A 115 -2.85 16.50 1.28
CA GLU A 115 -1.88 17.41 0.67
C GLU A 115 -0.43 17.00 1.02
N THR A 116 -0.20 16.62 2.27
CA THR A 116 1.11 16.14 2.74
C THR A 116 1.52 14.85 2.02
N LEU A 117 0.58 13.93 1.82
CA LEU A 117 0.80 12.69 1.07
C LEU A 117 1.11 12.97 -0.41
N ILE A 118 0.35 13.84 -1.08
CA ILE A 118 0.58 14.22 -2.48
C ILE A 118 1.95 14.88 -2.66
N SER A 119 2.31 15.81 -1.77
CA SER A 119 3.62 16.46 -1.77
C SER A 119 4.74 15.43 -1.62
N THR A 120 4.55 14.45 -0.73
CA THR A 120 5.50 13.37 -0.51
C THR A 120 5.67 12.48 -1.73
N LEU A 121 4.55 12.05 -2.35
CA LEU A 121 4.57 11.23 -3.55
C LEU A 121 5.30 11.92 -4.71
N SER A 122 5.09 13.23 -4.86
CA SER A 122 5.75 14.04 -5.90
C SER A 122 7.28 14.11 -5.74
N GLY A 123 7.78 13.96 -4.50
CA GLY A 123 9.21 13.92 -4.19
C GLY A 123 9.82 12.52 -4.16
N CYS A 124 9.01 11.45 -4.26
CA CYS A 124 9.49 10.08 -4.16
C CYS A 124 10.21 9.63 -5.44
N ARG A 125 11.42 9.08 -5.27
CA ARG A 125 12.18 8.46 -6.36
C ARG A 125 11.93 6.96 -6.50
N ALA A 126 11.54 6.32 -5.40
CA ALA A 126 11.14 4.91 -5.42
C ALA A 126 9.71 4.77 -5.98
N PRO A 127 9.42 3.72 -6.77
CA PRO A 127 8.06 3.43 -7.20
C PRO A 127 7.13 3.24 -6.01
N VAL A 128 5.97 3.90 -6.04
CA VAL A 128 4.93 3.74 -5.01
C VAL A 128 3.69 3.10 -5.62
N ILE A 129 3.23 2.01 -5.00
CA ILE A 129 1.98 1.34 -5.36
C ILE A 129 1.01 1.57 -4.22
N MET A 130 -0.18 2.10 -4.51
CA MET A 130 -1.20 2.38 -3.51
C MET A 130 -2.45 1.58 -3.80
N VAL A 131 -2.96 0.90 -2.79
CA VAL A 131 -4.22 0.16 -2.87
C VAL A 131 -5.33 1.00 -2.25
N SER A 132 -6.47 1.10 -2.92
CA SER A 132 -7.69 1.69 -2.34
C SER A 132 -8.92 0.84 -2.68
N ASN A 133 -9.87 0.81 -1.76
CA ASN A 133 -11.16 0.16 -1.98
C ASN A 133 -12.07 1.06 -2.81
N GLU A 134 -12.73 0.47 -3.80
CA GLU A 134 -13.87 1.09 -4.46
C GLU A 134 -15.14 0.82 -3.62
N VAL A 135 -15.76 1.88 -3.10
CA VAL A 135 -16.93 1.80 -2.20
C VAL A 135 -18.22 2.34 -2.84
N GLY A 136 -18.15 2.98 -4.01
CA GLY A 136 -19.27 3.70 -4.64
C GLY A 136 -20.21 2.85 -5.50
N LEU A 137 -19.96 1.55 -5.65
CA LEU A 137 -20.80 0.65 -6.46
C LEU A 137 -21.85 -0.12 -5.64
N GLY A 138 -21.96 0.18 -4.35
CA GLY A 138 -23.01 -0.37 -3.48
C GLY A 138 -24.33 0.38 -3.61
N ILE A 139 -25.43 -0.27 -3.19
CA ILE A 139 -26.72 0.40 -3.03
C ILE A 139 -26.60 1.36 -1.84
N VAL A 140 -27.04 2.62 -2.02
CA VAL A 140 -27.15 3.60 -0.92
C VAL A 140 -28.09 3.02 0.13
N GLN A 141 -27.60 2.83 1.36
CA GLN A 141 -28.45 2.42 2.48
C GLN A 141 -29.04 3.70 3.09
N ASP A 142 -30.37 3.76 3.16
CA ASP A 142 -31.14 4.86 3.77
C ASP A 142 -30.92 4.97 5.29
#